data_AF-A0A5C3NRG1-F1
#
_entry.id   AF-A0A5C3NRG1-F1
#
_cell.length_a   1.000
_cell.length_b   1.000
_cell.length_c   1.000
_cell.angle_alpha   90.00
_cell.angle_beta   90.00
_cell.angle_gamma   90.00
#
_symmetry.space_group_name_H-M   'P 1'
#
loop_
_entity.id
_entity.type
_entity.pdbx_description
1 polymer ?
#
loop_
_entity_poly.entity_id
_entity_poly.type
_entity_poly.pdbx_seq_one_letter_code
_entity_poly.pdbx_strand_id
1 'polypeptide(L)'
;MVFSLFSAPWHACFFLAMGASQLLRIYESFSVSYHVAILLLPPTVVAVYNIQGTSPVVLTLASYYAAYLTLLIAWTILYRVSPLHPLSRYPGPFWCKTSKIWWSLLTLRGYGHYRLKALHERYGDVVRIGPNELSIRDPEAIAPLLGAAGVPKGPGIMGSILASGQRAEDTAMIGLLDVEEHLHRRRPWNRAFGSAAMKEYEPLIARRTRQLLDALSQQKGPVELGKWINYFSYDFMCDMAYGGGSELLRDGDANNVWALLNHGVMSVSPPLCTAPAF
;
A
#
# COMPACT_ATOMS: atom_id res chain seq x y z
N MET A 1 9.12 -16.18 -49.99
CA MET A 1 9.45 -14.74 -49.93
C MET A 1 8.68 -13.98 -48.84
N VAL A 2 8.11 -14.66 -47.82
CA VAL A 2 7.42 -14.03 -46.66
C VAL A 2 8.25 -14.16 -45.36
N PHE A 3 9.27 -15.02 -45.35
CA PHE A 3 10.13 -15.26 -44.18
C PHE A 3 11.31 -14.28 -44.03
N SER A 4 11.59 -13.44 -45.02
CA SER A 4 12.69 -12.47 -44.95
C SER A 4 12.32 -11.16 -44.26
N LEU A 5 11.06 -10.96 -43.88
CA LEU A 5 10.62 -9.79 -43.08
C LEU A 5 10.84 -9.97 -41.57
N PHE A 6 11.22 -11.18 -41.13
CA PHE A 6 11.60 -11.47 -39.73
C PHE A 6 13.10 -11.27 -39.45
N SER A 7 13.88 -10.74 -40.39
CA SER A 7 15.34 -10.79 -40.35
C SER A 7 16.02 -9.68 -39.53
N ALA A 8 15.29 -8.80 -38.84
CA ALA A 8 15.90 -7.87 -37.90
C ALA A 8 15.67 -8.36 -36.46
N PRO A 9 16.72 -8.73 -35.72
CA PRO A 9 16.59 -9.23 -34.34
C PRO A 9 15.88 -8.22 -33.40
N TRP A 10 15.88 -6.94 -33.79
CA TRP A 10 15.14 -5.86 -33.13
C TRP A 10 13.61 -6.03 -33.15
N HIS A 11 13.02 -6.62 -34.20
CA HIS A 11 11.57 -6.88 -34.25
C HIS A 11 11.16 -7.96 -33.24
N ALA A 12 12.00 -8.97 -33.02
CA ALA A 12 11.76 -10.00 -32.01
C ALA A 12 11.73 -9.38 -30.59
N CYS A 13 12.65 -8.47 -30.27
CA CYS A 13 12.63 -7.74 -29.01
C CYS A 13 11.34 -6.91 -28.83
N PHE A 14 10.84 -6.30 -29.90
CA PHE A 14 9.59 -5.52 -29.86
C PHE A 14 8.36 -6.38 -29.54
N PHE A 15 8.16 -7.49 -30.25
CA PHE A 15 7.02 -8.39 -29.98
C PHE A 15 7.10 -9.03 -28.61
N LEU A 16 8.31 -9.41 -28.15
CA LEU A 16 8.52 -9.94 -26.81
C LEU A 16 8.22 -8.90 -25.73
N ALA A 17 8.63 -7.65 -25.92
CA ALA A 17 8.33 -6.56 -24.98
C ALA A 17 6.82 -6.28 -24.91
N MET A 18 6.13 -6.28 -26.06
CA MET A 18 4.66 -6.18 -26.10
C MET A 18 4.00 -7.36 -25.38
N GLY A 19 4.41 -8.60 -25.67
CA GLY A 19 3.88 -9.80 -25.03
C GLY A 19 4.08 -9.78 -23.51
N ALA A 20 5.29 -9.44 -23.06
CA ALA A 20 5.61 -9.27 -21.65
C ALA A 20 4.73 -8.21 -20.98
N SER A 21 4.48 -7.07 -21.64
CA SER A 21 3.61 -6.03 -21.11
C SER A 21 2.15 -6.47 -20.96
N GLN A 22 1.63 -7.28 -21.90
CA GLN A 22 0.28 -7.83 -21.82
C GLN A 22 0.18 -8.90 -20.75
N LEU A 23 1.20 -9.76 -20.61
CA LEU A 23 1.29 -10.75 -19.54
C LEU A 23 1.31 -10.09 -18.17
N LEU A 24 2.13 -9.06 -17.97
CA LEU A 24 2.17 -8.28 -16.71
C LEU A 24 0.86 -7.53 -16.43
N ARG A 25 0.07 -7.22 -17.47
CA ARG A 25 -1.25 -6.59 -17.31
C ARG A 25 -2.33 -7.61 -16.92
N ILE A 26 -2.29 -8.82 -17.47
CA ILE A 26 -3.29 -9.87 -17.20
C ILE A 26 -2.99 -10.56 -15.87
N TYR A 27 -1.71 -10.83 -15.60
CA TYR A 27 -1.23 -11.49 -14.41
C TYR A 27 -0.47 -10.48 -13.54
N GLU A 28 -1.18 -9.81 -12.63
CA GLU A 28 -0.56 -9.07 -11.51
C GLU A 28 -0.01 -10.09 -10.50
N SER A 29 1.08 -10.78 -10.86
CA SER A 29 1.77 -11.69 -9.96
C SER A 29 2.50 -10.86 -8.89
N PHE A 30 2.56 -11.34 -7.65
CA PHE A 30 3.40 -10.74 -6.59
C PHE A 30 4.72 -11.49 -6.40
N SER A 31 4.97 -12.53 -7.21
CA SER A 31 6.17 -13.34 -7.12
C SER A 31 7.36 -12.62 -7.76
N VAL A 32 8.42 -12.39 -6.98
CA VAL A 32 9.66 -11.77 -7.47
C VAL A 32 10.28 -12.62 -8.59
N SER A 33 10.24 -13.95 -8.47
CA SER A 33 10.80 -14.86 -9.47
C SER A 33 10.13 -14.71 -10.84
N TYR A 34 8.82 -14.45 -10.88
CA TYR A 34 8.09 -14.26 -12.14
C TYR A 34 8.49 -12.97 -12.85
N HIS A 35 8.64 -11.88 -12.10
CA HIS A 35 9.12 -10.61 -12.65
C HIS A 35 10.57 -10.72 -13.15
N VAL A 36 11.44 -11.37 -12.37
CA VAL A 36 12.84 -11.62 -12.78
C VAL A 36 12.87 -12.48 -14.05
N ALA A 37 12.04 -13.51 -14.15
CA ALA A 37 11.94 -14.34 -15.34
C ALA A 37 11.50 -13.55 -16.59
N ILE A 38 10.45 -12.72 -16.48
CA ILE A 38 9.97 -11.89 -17.60
C ILE A 38 10.99 -10.82 -18.03
N LEU A 39 11.77 -10.31 -17.08
CA LEU A 39 12.77 -9.28 -17.39
C LEU A 39 14.06 -9.86 -17.97
N LEU A 40 14.47 -11.07 -17.55
CA LEU A 40 15.77 -11.66 -17.93
C LEU A 40 15.67 -12.71 -19.05
N LEU A 41 14.62 -13.52 -19.11
CA LEU A 41 14.55 -14.62 -20.10
C LEU A 41 14.41 -14.15 -21.55
N PRO A 42 13.49 -13.22 -21.90
CA PRO A 42 13.33 -12.80 -23.29
C PRO A 42 14.60 -12.17 -23.92
N PRO A 43 15.32 -11.24 -23.27
CA PRO A 43 16.53 -10.67 -23.85
C PRO A 43 17.71 -11.67 -23.89
N THR A 44 17.82 -12.62 -22.95
CA THR A 44 18.88 -13.65 -23.03
C THR A 44 18.68 -14.60 -24.20
N VAL A 45 17.46 -15.08 -24.43
CA VAL A 45 17.15 -16.01 -25.54
C VAL A 45 17.44 -15.35 -26.89
N VAL A 46 17.02 -14.10 -27.08
CA VAL A 46 17.28 -13.36 -28.34
C VAL A 46 18.77 -13.08 -28.50
N ALA A 47 19.47 -12.69 -27.44
CA ALA A 47 20.91 -12.45 -27.51
C ALA A 47 21.67 -13.72 -27.87
N VAL A 48 21.41 -14.86 -27.20
CA VAL A 48 22.09 -16.14 -27.45
C VAL A 48 21.90 -16.61 -28.90
N TYR A 49 20.70 -16.45 -29.46
CA TYR A 49 20.43 -16.82 -30.85
C TYR A 49 21.20 -15.96 -31.87
N ASN A 50 21.53 -14.71 -31.51
CA ASN A 50 22.17 -13.74 -32.40
C ASN A 50 23.67 -13.54 -32.13
N ILE A 51 24.28 -14.28 -31.18
CA ILE A 51 25.73 -14.27 -30.99
C ILE A 51 26.36 -15.03 -32.16
N GLN A 52 26.82 -14.27 -33.16
CA GLN A 52 27.71 -14.78 -34.21
C GLN A 52 29.16 -14.38 -33.86
N GLY A 53 30.08 -15.32 -34.07
CA GLY A 53 31.35 -15.49 -33.34
C GLY A 53 32.43 -14.40 -33.41
N THR A 54 32.13 -13.17 -33.83
CA THR A 54 33.10 -12.06 -33.93
C THR A 54 32.75 -10.82 -33.11
N SER A 55 31.53 -10.70 -32.58
CA SER A 55 31.16 -9.56 -31.72
C SER A 55 31.49 -9.80 -30.24
N PRO A 56 31.95 -8.80 -29.47
CA PRO A 56 32.11 -8.92 -28.02
C PRO A 56 30.76 -9.23 -27.36
N VAL A 57 30.65 -10.42 -26.77
CA VAL A 57 29.43 -10.99 -26.18
C VAL A 57 28.78 -10.07 -25.15
N VAL A 58 29.59 -9.32 -24.38
CA VAL A 58 29.09 -8.40 -23.35
C VAL A 58 28.33 -7.22 -23.97
N LEU A 59 28.83 -6.64 -25.07
CA LEU A 59 28.19 -5.49 -25.71
C LEU A 59 26.91 -5.89 -26.44
N THR A 60 26.87 -7.07 -27.07
CA THR A 60 25.65 -7.56 -27.71
C THR A 60 24.57 -7.82 -26.68
N LEU A 61 24.87 -8.51 -25.58
CA LEU A 61 23.95 -8.69 -24.46
C LEU A 61 23.44 -7.35 -23.92
N ALA A 62 24.33 -6.41 -23.60
CA ALA A 62 23.95 -5.10 -23.09
C ALA A 62 23.03 -4.34 -24.05
N SER A 63 23.29 -4.40 -25.36
CA SER A 63 22.46 -3.74 -26.39
C SER A 63 21.04 -4.33 -26.49
N TYR A 64 20.90 -5.67 -26.45
CA TYR A 64 19.59 -6.33 -26.48
C TYR A 64 18.79 -6.09 -25.20
N TYR A 65 19.45 -6.11 -24.05
CA TYR A 65 18.82 -5.75 -22.78
C TYR A 65 18.36 -4.29 -22.78
N ALA A 66 19.21 -3.35 -23.21
CA ALA A 66 18.86 -1.94 -23.28
C ALA A 66 17.68 -1.70 -24.23
N ALA A 67 17.67 -2.32 -25.41
CA ALA A 67 16.56 -2.20 -26.36
C ALA A 67 15.28 -2.83 -25.85
N TYR A 68 15.33 -4.03 -25.26
CA TYR A 68 14.15 -4.68 -24.69
C TYR A 68 13.53 -3.85 -23.56
N LEU A 69 14.34 -3.37 -22.61
CA LEU A 69 13.86 -2.57 -21.49
C LEU A 69 13.31 -1.21 -21.93
N THR A 70 14.00 -0.52 -22.86
CA THR A 70 13.52 0.76 -23.39
C THR A 70 12.19 0.60 -24.14
N LEU A 71 12.04 -0.45 -24.97
CA LEU A 71 10.78 -0.74 -25.66
C LEU A 71 9.67 -1.11 -24.67
N LEU A 72 9.96 -1.93 -23.66
CA LEU A 72 9.00 -2.31 -22.63
C LEU A 72 8.49 -1.07 -21.86
N ILE A 73 9.40 -0.20 -21.44
CA ILE A 73 9.07 1.04 -20.73
C ILE A 73 8.29 1.99 -21.63
N ALA A 74 8.76 2.22 -22.86
CA ALA A 74 8.11 3.12 -23.82
C ALA A 74 6.69 2.66 -24.14
N TRP A 75 6.50 1.36 -24.42
CA TRP A 75 5.19 0.78 -24.68
C TRP A 75 4.25 0.91 -23.48
N THR A 76 4.76 0.64 -22.27
CA THR A 76 3.97 0.75 -21.03
C THR A 76 3.53 2.19 -20.76
N ILE A 77 4.42 3.17 -20.93
CA ILE A 77 4.12 4.60 -20.77
C ILE A 77 3.09 5.03 -21.82
N LEU A 78 3.32 4.66 -23.08
CA LEU A 78 2.43 5.02 -24.18
C LEU A 78 1.02 4.48 -23.93
N TYR A 79 0.89 3.21 -23.56
CA TYR A 79 -0.40 2.61 -23.21
C TYR A 79 -1.09 3.32 -22.04
N ARG A 80 -0.37 3.60 -20.93
CA ARG A 80 -0.95 4.20 -19.72
C ARG A 80 -1.46 5.63 -19.91
N VAL A 81 -0.81 6.38 -20.80
CA VAL A 81 -1.19 7.76 -21.17
C VAL A 81 -2.22 7.79 -22.29
N SER A 82 -2.24 6.76 -23.16
CA SER A 82 -3.13 6.69 -24.31
C SER A 82 -4.62 6.74 -23.93
N PRO A 83 -5.48 7.24 -24.83
CA PRO A 83 -6.94 7.22 -24.64
C PRO A 83 -7.52 5.80 -24.52
N LEU A 84 -6.79 4.77 -24.97
CA LEU A 84 -7.16 3.36 -24.85
C LEU A 84 -7.14 2.86 -23.40
N HIS A 85 -6.48 3.58 -22.49
CA HIS A 85 -6.49 3.22 -21.08
C HIS A 85 -7.89 3.46 -20.48
N PRO A 86 -8.47 2.52 -19.71
CA PRO A 86 -9.82 2.68 -19.15
C PRO A 86 -9.96 3.90 -18.23
N LEU A 87 -8.86 4.30 -17.57
CA LEU A 87 -8.78 5.49 -16.71
C LEU A 87 -8.26 6.74 -17.43
N SER A 88 -8.21 6.76 -18.77
CA SER A 88 -7.70 7.91 -19.54
C SER A 88 -8.56 9.16 -19.41
N ARG A 89 -9.88 8.98 -19.22
CA ARG A 89 -10.86 10.05 -19.04
C ARG A 89 -10.66 10.91 -17.80
N TYR A 90 -9.95 10.39 -16.80
CA TYR A 90 -9.78 11.08 -15.53
C TYR A 90 -8.54 11.98 -15.53
N PRO A 91 -8.67 13.24 -15.05
CA PRO A 91 -7.56 14.17 -15.00
C PRO A 91 -6.54 13.77 -13.92
N GLY A 92 -5.30 14.23 -14.07
CA GLY A 92 -4.24 13.99 -13.10
C GLY A 92 -2.84 14.31 -13.66
N PRO A 93 -1.83 14.42 -12.79
CA PRO A 93 -0.45 14.69 -13.20
C PRO A 93 0.09 13.62 -14.15
N PHE A 94 0.85 14.03 -15.17
CA PHE A 94 1.44 13.10 -16.15
C PHE A 94 2.26 11.99 -15.48
N TRP A 95 3.10 12.35 -14.51
CA TRP A 95 3.95 11.39 -13.79
C TRP A 95 3.15 10.37 -12.96
N CYS A 96 1.99 10.76 -12.41
CA CYS A 96 1.10 9.85 -11.70
C CYS A 96 0.42 8.85 -12.66
N LYS A 97 0.18 9.23 -13.91
CA LYS A 97 -0.39 8.33 -14.94
C LYS A 97 0.60 7.24 -15.34
N THR A 98 1.90 7.54 -15.35
CA THR A 98 2.94 6.62 -15.84
C THR A 98 3.41 5.64 -14.76
N SER A 99 3.67 6.09 -13.53
CA SER A 99 4.10 5.21 -12.43
C SER A 99 3.69 5.73 -11.06
N LYS A 100 3.68 4.83 -10.06
CA LYS A 100 3.48 5.20 -8.66
C LYS A 100 4.74 5.79 -8.01
N ILE A 101 5.91 5.64 -8.63
CA ILE A 101 7.20 6.10 -8.06
C ILE A 101 7.12 7.59 -7.74
N TRP A 102 6.55 8.37 -8.66
CA TRP A 102 6.37 9.80 -8.44
C TRP A 102 5.50 10.08 -7.21
N TRP A 103 4.35 9.42 -7.08
CA TRP A 103 3.47 9.58 -5.93
C TRP A 103 4.16 9.15 -4.63
N SER A 104 4.88 8.01 -4.63
CA SER A 104 5.64 7.54 -3.47
C SER A 104 6.70 8.54 -3.04
N LEU A 105 7.53 9.05 -3.96
CA LEU A 105 8.50 10.11 -3.69
C LEU A 105 7.83 11.37 -3.12
N LEU A 106 6.62 11.64 -3.61
CA LEU A 106 5.82 12.77 -3.18
C LEU A 106 5.28 12.58 -1.74
N THR A 107 4.99 11.36 -1.32
CA THR A 107 4.52 11.07 0.04
C THR A 107 5.65 10.82 1.04
N LEU A 108 6.88 10.54 0.59
CA LEU A 108 8.04 10.28 1.45
C LEU A 108 8.33 11.37 2.48
N ARG A 109 7.94 12.63 2.21
CA ARG A 109 8.16 13.76 3.13
C ARG A 109 7.03 13.95 4.14
N GLY A 110 6.07 13.03 4.25
CA GLY A 110 4.92 13.14 5.16
C GLY A 110 3.80 14.10 4.72
N TYR A 111 4.04 14.98 3.74
CA TYR A 111 3.05 15.96 3.25
C TYR A 111 2.09 15.43 2.18
N GLY A 112 1.86 14.11 2.12
CA GLY A 112 1.03 13.49 1.08
C GLY A 112 -0.39 14.04 1.02
N HIS A 113 -1.00 14.29 2.18
CA HIS A 113 -2.36 14.81 2.30
C HIS A 113 -2.52 16.24 1.76
N TYR A 114 -1.58 17.15 2.04
CA TYR A 114 -1.58 18.49 1.45
C TYR A 114 -1.47 18.45 -0.07
N ARG A 115 -0.63 17.56 -0.59
CA ARG A 115 -0.42 17.41 -2.03
C ARG A 115 -1.63 16.81 -2.71
N LEU A 116 -2.28 15.83 -2.08
CA LEU A 116 -3.55 15.28 -2.53
C LEU A 116 -4.66 16.35 -2.58
N LYS A 117 -4.76 17.16 -1.52
CA LYS A 117 -5.68 18.31 -1.47
C LYS A 117 -5.44 19.28 -2.64
N ALA A 118 -4.20 19.70 -2.85
CA ALA A 118 -3.83 20.60 -3.96
C ALA A 118 -4.14 19.99 -5.34
N LEU A 119 -4.02 18.66 -5.49
CA LEU A 119 -4.41 17.98 -6.72
C LEU A 119 -5.92 18.03 -6.95
N HIS A 120 -6.72 17.78 -5.91
CA HIS A 120 -8.18 17.88 -6.01
C HIS A 120 -8.66 19.32 -6.24
N GLU A 121 -7.99 20.32 -5.67
CA GLU A 121 -8.25 21.73 -5.96
C GLU A 121 -7.97 22.09 -7.42
N ARG A 122 -6.97 21.45 -8.04
CA ARG A 122 -6.58 21.72 -9.43
C ARG A 122 -7.36 20.92 -10.47
N TYR A 123 -7.66 19.66 -10.20
CA TYR A 123 -8.19 18.70 -11.18
C TYR A 123 -9.65 18.30 -10.91
N GLY A 124 -10.22 18.69 -9.76
CA GLY A 124 -11.60 18.40 -9.37
C GLY A 124 -11.72 17.19 -8.44
N ASP A 125 -12.94 16.65 -8.32
CA ASP A 125 -13.26 15.66 -7.30
C ASP A 125 -12.75 14.25 -7.61
N VAL A 126 -12.43 13.94 -8.86
CA VAL A 126 -11.83 12.65 -9.24
C VAL A 126 -10.48 12.87 -9.90
N VAL A 127 -9.42 12.37 -9.28
CA VAL A 127 -8.04 12.58 -9.73
C VAL A 127 -7.29 11.26 -9.84
N ARG A 128 -6.61 11.06 -10.96
CA ARG A 128 -5.74 9.90 -11.17
C ARG A 128 -4.39 10.11 -10.49
N ILE A 129 -4.18 9.38 -9.38
CA ILE A 129 -2.95 9.44 -8.55
C ILE A 129 -1.97 8.30 -8.84
N GLY A 130 -2.39 7.28 -9.59
CA GLY A 130 -1.54 6.20 -10.05
C GLY A 130 -1.99 5.63 -11.41
N PRO A 131 -1.23 4.70 -12.00
CA PRO A 131 -1.61 4.08 -13.27
C PRO A 131 -3.00 3.42 -13.21
N ASN A 132 -3.28 2.68 -12.13
CA ASN A 132 -4.54 1.96 -11.89
C ASN A 132 -5.26 2.50 -10.64
N GLU A 133 -5.04 3.77 -10.27
CA GLU A 133 -5.57 4.34 -9.02
C GLU A 133 -6.20 5.71 -9.23
N LEU A 134 -7.41 5.86 -8.68
CA LEU A 134 -8.14 7.10 -8.60
C LEU A 134 -8.33 7.49 -7.14
N SER A 135 -8.16 8.78 -6.87
CA SER A 135 -8.63 9.40 -5.64
C SER A 135 -9.94 10.10 -5.93
N ILE A 136 -10.94 9.87 -5.09
CA ILE A 136 -12.30 10.37 -5.26
C ILE A 136 -12.67 11.14 -4.00
N ARG A 137 -13.09 12.39 -4.18
CA ARG A 137 -13.56 13.32 -3.14
C ARG A 137 -15.04 13.63 -3.38
N ASP A 138 -15.85 12.57 -3.36
CA ASP A 138 -17.30 12.65 -3.54
C ASP A 138 -18.00 11.84 -2.44
N PRO A 139 -18.86 12.46 -1.61
CA PRO A 139 -19.60 11.75 -0.57
C PRO A 139 -20.55 10.67 -1.14
N GLU A 140 -21.07 10.86 -2.35
CA GLU A 140 -21.98 9.90 -2.99
C GLU A 140 -21.27 8.59 -3.37
N ALA A 141 -19.95 8.65 -3.55
CA ALA A 141 -19.14 7.47 -3.85
C ALA A 141 -18.89 6.57 -2.62
N ILE A 142 -19.12 7.05 -1.39
CA ILE A 142 -18.81 6.30 -0.17
C ILE A 142 -19.67 5.04 -0.05
N ALA A 143 -20.99 5.16 -0.18
CA ALA A 143 -21.91 4.02 -0.07
C ALA A 143 -21.66 2.93 -1.12
N PRO A 144 -21.53 3.23 -2.43
CA PRO A 144 -21.29 2.20 -3.45
C PRO A 144 -19.87 1.62 -3.42
N LEU A 145 -18.86 2.33 -2.90
CA LEU A 145 -17.49 1.82 -2.84
C LEU A 145 -17.18 1.11 -1.52
N LEU A 146 -17.57 1.69 -0.38
CA LEU A 146 -17.19 1.25 0.97
C LEU A 146 -18.35 0.67 1.79
N GLY A 147 -19.58 0.72 1.26
CA GLY A 147 -20.75 0.16 1.93
C GLY A 147 -20.71 -1.36 2.05
N ALA A 148 -21.74 -1.94 2.68
CA ALA A 148 -21.83 -3.38 2.91
C ALA A 148 -21.84 -4.22 1.63
N ALA A 149 -22.36 -3.67 0.53
CA ALA A 149 -22.34 -4.24 -0.82
C ALA A 149 -21.34 -3.53 -1.74
N GLY A 150 -20.33 -2.88 -1.16
CA GLY A 150 -19.32 -2.12 -1.88
C GLY A 150 -18.34 -3.01 -2.66
N VAL A 151 -17.34 -2.37 -3.27
CA VAL A 151 -16.33 -3.06 -4.08
C VAL A 151 -15.39 -3.84 -3.13
N PRO A 152 -15.08 -5.12 -3.43
CA PRO A 152 -14.13 -5.87 -2.62
C PRO A 152 -12.74 -5.22 -2.68
N LYS A 153 -11.96 -5.47 -1.63
CA LYS A 153 -10.58 -5.00 -1.54
C LYS A 153 -9.76 -5.53 -2.71
N GLY A 154 -9.05 -4.64 -3.40
CA GLY A 154 -8.23 -5.00 -4.54
C GLY A 154 -6.88 -5.62 -4.15
N PRO A 155 -6.16 -6.21 -5.12
CA PRO A 155 -4.83 -6.80 -4.92
C PRO A 155 -3.78 -5.83 -4.36
N GLY A 156 -3.99 -4.52 -4.50
CA GLY A 156 -3.08 -3.50 -3.96
C GLY A 156 -2.85 -3.59 -2.44
N ILE A 157 -3.80 -4.16 -1.69
CA ILE A 157 -3.63 -4.41 -0.24
C ILE A 157 -2.60 -5.51 0.03
N MET A 158 -2.45 -6.48 -0.88
CA MET A 158 -1.46 -7.54 -0.78
C MET A 158 -0.03 -6.97 -0.71
N GLY A 159 0.25 -5.88 -1.43
CA GLY A 159 1.55 -5.21 -1.36
C GLY A 159 1.87 -4.68 0.04
N SER A 160 0.87 -4.18 0.77
CA SER A 160 1.04 -3.72 2.16
C SER A 160 1.27 -4.89 3.13
N ILE A 161 0.63 -6.04 2.89
CA ILE A 161 0.75 -7.24 3.74
C ILE A 161 2.10 -7.94 3.50
N LEU A 162 2.55 -8.01 2.25
CA LEU A 162 3.86 -8.56 1.92
C LEU A 162 4.99 -7.69 2.49
N ALA A 163 4.81 -6.36 2.49
CA ALA A 163 5.78 -5.44 3.09
C ALA A 163 5.87 -5.57 4.61
N SER A 164 4.79 -5.97 5.30
CA SER A 164 4.81 -6.18 6.76
C SER A 164 5.46 -7.51 7.18
N GLY A 165 5.89 -8.34 6.22
CA GLY A 165 6.51 -9.64 6.49
C GLY A 165 5.55 -10.69 7.07
N GLN A 166 4.25 -10.41 7.07
CA GLN A 166 3.23 -11.33 7.56
C GLN A 166 3.02 -12.48 6.56
N ARG A 167 2.94 -13.71 7.07
CA ARG A 167 2.52 -14.86 6.27
C ARG A 167 1.05 -14.69 5.92
N ALA A 168 0.64 -15.19 4.74
CA ALA A 168 -0.75 -15.11 4.30
C ALA A 168 -1.75 -15.70 5.32
N GLU A 169 -1.34 -16.73 6.06
CA GLU A 169 -2.10 -17.40 7.12
C GLU A 169 -2.34 -16.51 8.36
N ASP A 170 -1.40 -15.60 8.67
CA ASP A 170 -1.43 -14.69 9.83
C ASP A 170 -1.97 -13.30 9.47
N THR A 171 -2.59 -13.16 8.30
CA THR A 171 -3.09 -11.87 7.83
C THR A 171 -4.15 -11.32 8.79
N ALA A 172 -3.91 -10.12 9.32
CA ALA A 172 -4.88 -9.41 10.14
C ALA A 172 -6.19 -9.21 9.37
N MET A 173 -7.34 -9.20 10.05
CA MET A 173 -8.66 -9.07 9.43
C MET A 173 -8.74 -7.90 8.43
N ILE A 174 -8.08 -6.77 8.73
CA ILE A 174 -8.06 -5.59 7.87
C ILE A 174 -7.41 -5.84 6.49
N GLY A 175 -6.48 -6.80 6.40
CA GLY A 175 -5.78 -7.17 5.17
C GLY A 175 -6.45 -8.28 4.36
N LEU A 176 -7.49 -8.94 4.88
CA LEU A 176 -8.12 -10.06 4.17
C LEU A 176 -8.82 -9.59 2.88
N LEU A 177 -8.51 -10.30 1.78
CA LEU A 177 -9.12 -10.10 0.45
C LEU A 177 -10.37 -10.96 0.27
N ASP A 178 -10.40 -12.16 0.87
CA ASP A 178 -11.58 -13.01 0.85
C ASP A 178 -12.70 -12.40 1.70
N VAL A 179 -13.83 -12.13 1.04
CA VAL A 179 -14.99 -11.49 1.64
C VAL A 179 -15.63 -12.41 2.67
N GLU A 180 -15.70 -13.72 2.41
CA GLU A 180 -16.37 -14.66 3.31
C GLU A 180 -15.57 -14.82 4.61
N GLU A 181 -14.26 -15.07 4.50
CA GLU A 181 -13.36 -15.14 5.65
C GLU A 181 -13.29 -13.80 6.41
N HIS A 182 -13.26 -12.67 5.71
CA HIS A 182 -13.33 -11.34 6.34
C HIS A 182 -14.63 -11.16 7.14
N LEU A 183 -15.78 -11.55 6.56
CA LEU A 183 -17.07 -11.49 7.26
C LEU A 183 -17.10 -12.43 8.46
N HIS A 184 -16.55 -13.64 8.35
CA HIS A 184 -16.43 -14.59 9.45
C HIS A 184 -15.66 -13.98 10.62
N ARG A 185 -14.45 -13.46 10.39
CA ARG A 185 -13.62 -12.81 11.43
C ARG A 185 -14.21 -11.52 11.97
N ARG A 186 -15.03 -10.81 11.19
CA ARG A 186 -15.72 -9.57 11.62
C ARG A 186 -16.91 -9.83 12.54
N ARG A 187 -17.51 -11.02 12.54
CA ARG A 187 -18.72 -11.33 13.35
C ARG A 187 -18.53 -11.06 14.86
N PRO A 188 -17.45 -11.51 15.52
CA PRO A 188 -17.23 -11.20 16.94
C PRO A 188 -17.07 -9.70 17.20
N TRP A 189 -16.35 -8.99 16.32
CA TRP A 189 -16.16 -7.54 16.42
C TRP A 189 -17.48 -6.77 16.30
N ASN A 190 -18.38 -7.18 15.40
CA ASN A 190 -19.71 -6.57 15.28
C ASN A 190 -20.54 -6.72 16.58
N ARG A 191 -20.32 -7.78 17.36
CA ARG A 191 -20.97 -7.96 18.68
C ARG A 191 -20.32 -7.07 19.72
N ALA A 192 -18.99 -7.05 19.79
CA ALA A 192 -18.22 -6.21 20.71
C ALA A 192 -18.49 -4.71 20.49
N PHE A 193 -18.73 -4.30 19.24
CA PHE A 193 -19.08 -2.91 18.89
C PHE A 193 -20.59 -2.65 18.76
N GLY A 194 -21.43 -3.56 19.23
CA GLY A 194 -22.88 -3.38 19.26
C GLY A 194 -23.34 -2.42 20.35
N SER A 195 -24.55 -1.87 20.21
CA SER A 195 -25.11 -0.90 21.16
C SER A 195 -25.27 -1.44 22.59
N ALA A 196 -25.49 -2.75 22.74
CA ALA A 196 -25.55 -3.41 24.05
C ALA A 196 -24.17 -3.41 24.74
N ALA A 197 -23.13 -3.87 24.05
CA ALA A 197 -21.75 -3.88 24.57
C ALA A 197 -21.24 -2.47 24.89
N MET A 198 -21.60 -1.47 24.07
CA MET A 198 -21.24 -0.06 24.35
C MET A 198 -21.76 0.43 25.70
N LYS A 199 -22.98 0.02 26.12
CA LYS A 199 -23.52 0.37 27.43
C LYS A 199 -22.74 -0.29 28.58
N GLU A 200 -22.24 -1.49 28.37
CA GLU A 200 -21.41 -2.20 29.34
C GLU A 200 -20.02 -1.55 29.50
N TYR A 201 -19.51 -0.92 28.46
CA TYR A 201 -18.21 -0.23 28.50
C TYR A 201 -18.26 1.17 29.12
N GLU A 202 -19.44 1.80 29.21
CA GLU A 202 -19.63 3.11 29.83
C GLU A 202 -19.02 3.24 31.25
N PRO A 203 -19.28 2.32 32.21
CA PRO A 203 -18.65 2.42 33.53
C PRO A 203 -17.13 2.22 33.48
N LEU A 204 -16.61 1.41 32.54
CA LEU A 204 -15.18 1.17 32.38
C LEU A 204 -14.46 2.43 31.91
N ILE A 205 -15.01 3.08 30.88
CA ILE A 205 -14.43 4.33 30.36
C ILE A 205 -14.52 5.44 31.41
N ALA A 206 -15.64 5.58 32.11
CA ALA A 206 -15.81 6.57 33.17
C ALA A 206 -14.78 6.41 34.30
N ARG A 207 -14.49 5.15 34.69
CA ARG A 207 -13.45 4.84 35.68
C ARG A 207 -12.07 5.24 35.18
N ARG A 208 -11.68 4.85 33.96
CA ARG A 208 -10.37 5.18 33.38
C ARG A 208 -10.23 6.69 33.13
N THR A 209 -11.30 7.38 32.76
CA THR A 209 -11.30 8.84 32.60
C THR A 209 -11.05 9.54 33.93
N ARG A 210 -11.65 9.08 35.03
CA ARG A 210 -11.37 9.62 36.36
C ARG A 210 -9.90 9.43 36.74
N GLN A 211 -9.36 8.22 36.53
CA GLN A 211 -7.94 7.95 36.76
C GLN A 211 -7.02 8.85 35.94
N LEU A 212 -7.35 9.09 34.66
CA LEU A 212 -6.60 10.01 33.81
C LEU A 212 -6.62 11.44 34.39
N LEU A 213 -7.78 11.94 34.81
CA LEU A 213 -7.89 13.27 35.42
C LEU A 213 -7.11 13.37 36.73
N ASP A 214 -7.19 12.35 37.58
CA ASP A 214 -6.45 12.28 38.83
C ASP A 214 -4.95 12.29 38.57
N ALA A 215 -4.47 11.47 37.62
CA ALA A 215 -3.05 11.40 37.26
C ALA A 215 -2.53 12.72 36.65
N LEU A 216 -3.34 13.39 35.82
CA LEU A 216 -3.02 14.71 35.26
C LEU A 216 -2.99 15.80 36.34
N SER A 217 -3.90 15.76 37.31
CA SER A 217 -3.96 16.74 38.41
C SER A 217 -2.72 16.71 39.31
N GLN A 218 -2.05 15.56 39.39
CA GLN A 218 -0.85 15.37 40.19
C GLN A 218 0.43 15.84 39.47
N GLN A 219 0.37 16.07 38.15
CA GLN A 219 1.53 16.53 37.40
C GLN A 219 1.83 18.00 37.72
N LYS A 220 3.12 18.32 37.88
CA LYS A 220 3.59 19.69 38.11
C LYS A 220 4.40 20.15 36.90
N GLY A 221 3.96 21.23 36.26
CA GLY A 221 4.62 21.83 35.10
C GLY A 221 4.02 21.36 33.76
N PRO A 222 4.73 21.58 32.64
CA PRO A 222 4.27 21.17 31.32
C PRO A 222 4.06 19.65 31.25
N VAL A 223 2.89 19.24 30.75
CA VAL A 223 2.50 17.82 30.65
C VAL A 223 2.39 17.41 29.19
N GLU A 224 3.05 16.32 28.82
CA GLU A 224 2.90 15.70 27.50
C GLU A 224 1.58 14.91 27.44
N LEU A 225 0.51 15.55 26.97
CA LEU A 225 -0.82 14.92 26.90
C LEU A 225 -0.86 13.68 25.99
N GLY A 226 -0.05 13.64 24.92
CA GLY A 226 0.00 12.50 24.00
C GLY A 226 0.32 11.19 24.72
N LYS A 227 1.32 11.20 25.61
CA LYS A 227 1.68 10.06 26.45
C LYS A 227 0.52 9.60 27.35
N TRP A 228 -0.14 10.52 28.03
CA TRP A 228 -1.23 10.19 28.95
C TRP A 228 -2.48 9.65 28.24
N ILE A 229 -2.81 10.20 27.07
CA ILE A 229 -3.90 9.71 26.21
C ILE A 229 -3.56 8.31 25.69
N ASN A 230 -2.29 8.06 25.34
CA ASN A 230 -1.84 6.74 24.92
C ASN A 230 -1.98 5.69 26.05
N TYR A 231 -1.58 6.03 27.27
CA TYR A 231 -1.75 5.15 28.44
C TYR A 231 -3.23 4.87 28.72
N PHE A 232 -4.06 5.91 28.72
CA PHE A 232 -5.51 5.77 28.86
C PHE A 232 -6.11 4.84 27.81
N SER A 233 -5.72 5.03 26.53
CA SER A 233 -6.24 4.22 25.43
C SER A 233 -5.83 2.76 25.56
N TYR A 234 -4.58 2.49 25.97
CA TYR A 234 -4.10 1.13 26.18
C TYR A 234 -4.81 0.43 27.35
N ASP A 235 -4.86 1.06 28.52
CA ASP A 235 -5.53 0.50 29.71
C ASP A 235 -7.01 0.23 29.43
N PHE A 236 -7.69 1.15 28.73
CA PHE A 236 -9.08 0.98 28.34
C PHE A 236 -9.27 -0.17 27.33
N MET A 237 -8.37 -0.32 26.34
CA MET A 237 -8.41 -1.45 25.43
C MET A 237 -8.18 -2.79 26.16
N CYS A 238 -7.27 -2.84 27.14
CA CYS A 238 -7.06 -4.04 27.97
C CYS A 238 -8.29 -4.39 28.82
N ASP A 239 -8.93 -3.39 29.43
CA ASP A 239 -10.19 -3.57 30.16
C ASP A 239 -11.28 -4.15 29.25
N MET A 240 -11.39 -3.65 28.02
CA MET A 240 -12.38 -4.11 27.04
C MET A 240 -12.09 -5.52 26.50
N ALA A 241 -10.83 -5.81 26.16
CA ALA A 241 -10.45 -7.04 25.48
C ALA A 241 -10.22 -8.21 26.45
N TYR A 242 -9.69 -7.94 27.64
CA TYR A 242 -9.24 -8.96 28.59
C TYR A 242 -9.89 -8.85 29.97
N GLY A 243 -10.74 -7.84 30.19
CA GLY A 243 -11.32 -7.56 31.52
C GLY A 243 -10.32 -6.91 32.50
N GLY A 244 -9.17 -6.45 32.01
CA GLY A 244 -8.12 -5.80 32.79
C GLY A 244 -6.71 -6.21 32.36
N GLY A 245 -5.73 -6.00 33.23
CA GLY A 245 -4.36 -6.49 33.07
C GLY A 245 -3.31 -5.42 32.77
N SER A 246 -3.72 -4.15 32.59
CA SER A 246 -2.79 -3.02 32.51
C SER A 246 -3.25 -1.86 33.39
N GLU A 247 -2.28 -1.18 34.00
CA GLU A 247 -2.47 -0.06 34.92
C GLU A 247 -1.43 1.04 34.63
N LEU A 248 -1.18 1.34 33.35
CA LEU A 248 -0.20 2.34 32.93
C LEU A 248 -0.52 3.74 33.47
N LEU A 249 -1.80 4.08 33.65
CA LEU A 249 -2.21 5.35 34.25
C LEU A 249 -1.81 5.50 35.71
N ARG A 250 -1.75 4.40 36.47
CA ARG A 250 -1.43 4.40 37.90
C ARG A 250 0.07 4.16 38.15
N ASP A 251 0.60 3.13 37.51
CA ASP A 251 1.94 2.59 37.80
C ASP A 251 2.99 3.09 36.80
N GLY A 252 2.57 3.77 35.72
CA GLY A 252 3.43 4.14 34.62
C GLY A 252 3.86 2.94 33.79
N ASP A 253 4.74 3.17 32.81
CA ASP A 253 5.25 2.10 31.93
C ASP A 253 6.46 1.38 32.55
N ALA A 254 6.23 0.68 33.66
CA ALA A 254 7.29 -0.04 34.38
C ALA A 254 7.88 -1.22 33.58
N ASN A 255 7.06 -1.84 32.71
CA ASN A 255 7.43 -3.02 31.93
C ASN A 255 7.83 -2.69 30.48
N ASN A 256 7.97 -1.41 30.15
CA ASN A 256 8.34 -0.92 28.82
C ASN A 256 7.42 -1.44 27.69
N VAL A 257 6.14 -1.59 28.02
CA VAL A 257 5.07 -2.03 27.11
C VAL A 257 4.95 -1.07 25.94
N TRP A 258 5.14 0.22 26.18
CA TRP A 258 5.02 1.23 25.14
C TRP A 258 6.14 1.16 24.11
N ALA A 259 7.37 0.86 24.53
CA ALA A 259 8.47 0.66 23.58
C ALA A 259 8.24 -0.58 22.70
N LEU A 260 7.69 -1.65 23.26
CA LEU A 260 7.32 -2.85 22.49
C LEU A 260 6.26 -2.53 21.42
N LEU A 261 5.22 -1.78 21.81
CA LEU A 261 4.16 -1.36 20.89
C LEU A 261 4.71 -0.44 19.78
N ASN A 262 5.53 0.53 20.14
CA ASN A 262 6.17 1.42 19.15
C ASN A 262 7.05 0.64 18.18
N HIS A 263 7.79 -0.36 18.65
CA HIS A 263 8.58 -1.23 17.79
C HIS A 263 7.69 -2.05 16.84
N GLY A 264 6.53 -2.52 17.30
CA GLY A 264 5.55 -3.22 16.46
C GLY A 264 4.87 -2.33 15.42
N VAL A 265 4.64 -1.05 15.73
CA VAL A 265 4.07 -0.09 14.75
C VAL A 265 5.12 0.31 13.70
N MET A 266 6.38 0.48 14.09
CA MET A 266 7.47 0.82 13.17
C MET A 266 7.84 -0.31 12.19
N SER A 267 7.54 -1.57 12.50
CA SER A 267 7.70 -2.66 11.52
C SER A 267 6.63 -2.63 10.43
N VAL A 268 5.45 -2.05 10.73
CA VAL A 268 4.32 -1.93 9.78
C VAL A 268 4.38 -0.62 9.00
N SER A 269 4.87 0.47 9.60
CA SER A 269 5.15 1.72 8.88
C SER A 269 6.64 2.05 8.99
N PRO A 270 7.43 1.97 7.89
CA PRO A 270 8.84 2.31 7.95
C PRO A 270 9.05 3.75 8.46
N PRO A 271 10.14 4.03 9.18
CA PRO A 271 10.37 5.26 9.96
C PRO A 271 10.48 6.56 9.14
N LEU A 272 10.24 6.51 7.83
CA LEU A 272 10.35 7.66 6.93
C LEU A 272 9.28 8.74 7.19
N CYS A 273 8.25 8.43 7.99
CA CYS A 273 7.14 9.34 8.30
C CYS A 273 7.00 9.66 9.80
N THR A 274 7.99 9.40 10.64
CA THR A 274 7.96 9.99 11.99
C THR A 274 8.14 11.50 11.84
N ALA A 275 7.10 12.24 12.21
CA ALA A 275 7.24 13.68 12.42
C ALA A 275 8.42 13.90 13.39
N PRO A 276 9.24 14.95 13.21
CA PRO A 276 10.21 15.30 14.23
C PRO A 276 9.44 15.43 15.55
N ALA A 277 9.90 14.71 16.57
CA ALA A 277 9.38 14.85 17.92
C ALA A 277 9.41 16.35 18.26
N PHE A 278 8.22 16.91 18.51
CA PHE A 278 8.08 18.25 19.08
C PHE A 278 8.37 18.19 20.57
#